data_AF-A0A8D8CYC4-F1
#
_entry.id   AF-A0A8D8CYC4-F1
#
_cell.length_a   1.000
_cell.length_b   1.000
_cell.length_c   1.000
_cell.angle_alpha   90.00
_cell.angle_beta   90.00
_cell.angle_gamma   90.00
#
_symmetry.space_group_name_H-M   'P 1'
#
loop_
_entity.id
_entity.type
_entity.pdbx_description
1 polymer ?
#
loop_
_entity_poly.entity_id
_entity_poly.type
_entity_poly.pdbx_seq_one_letter_code
_entity_poly.pdbx_strand_id
1 'polypeptide(L)'
;YSAGQLVAMMRDLTRGGTSVLCTIHQPSNELFHMFDSVMLLANGRVGYLGSPRGATGYFERLGLVCPGSSTTAEFLLKSLSNRRECRGTKSLKPEAICDRYLQSEQFQQQELVINSEIFLSQYGYRKRCLKRRKQD
;
A
#
# COMPACT_ATOMS: atom_id res chain seq x y z
N TYR A 1 24.31 7.09 4.36
CA TYR A 1 23.63 5.84 4.74
C TYR A 1 22.94 5.27 3.52
N SER A 2 23.11 3.98 3.23
CA SER A 2 22.41 3.34 2.10
C SER A 2 20.93 3.17 2.46
N ALA A 3 20.02 3.49 1.53
CA ALA A 3 18.58 3.32 1.74
C ALA A 3 18.21 1.87 2.11
N GLY A 4 18.93 0.89 1.56
CA GLY A 4 18.74 -0.52 1.90
C GLY A 4 19.06 -0.86 3.36
N GLN A 5 20.11 -0.26 3.93
CA GLN A 5 20.47 -0.45 5.34
C GLN A 5 19.39 0.11 6.28
N LEU A 6 18.82 1.26 5.92
CA LEU A 6 17.73 1.87 6.68
C LEU A 6 16.49 0.96 6.69
N VAL A 7 16.10 0.43 5.53
CA VAL A 7 14.92 -0.45 5.46
C VAL A 7 15.18 -1.81 6.10
N ALA A 8 16.41 -2.32 6.06
CA ALA A 8 16.79 -3.51 6.83
C ALA A 8 16.61 -3.28 8.34
N MET A 9 17.07 -2.14 8.85
CA MET A 9 16.86 -1.76 10.25
C MET A 9 15.37 -1.62 10.59
N MET A 10 14.57 -1.00 9.71
CA MET A 10 13.11 -0.94 9.88
C MET A 10 12.48 -2.33 9.96
N ARG A 11 12.95 -3.28 9.16
CA ARG A 11 12.48 -4.67 9.20
C ARG A 11 12.82 -5.38 10.51
N ASP A 12 13.97 -5.08 11.11
CA ASP A 12 14.30 -5.64 12.43
C ASP A 12 13.41 -5.05 13.53
N LEU A 13 13.04 -3.77 13.43
CA LEU A 13 12.05 -3.16 14.32
C LEU A 13 10.66 -3.79 14.20
N THR A 14 10.22 -4.10 12.97
CA THR A 14 8.92 -4.76 12.77
C THR A 14 8.87 -6.17 13.33
N ARG A 15 9.99 -6.91 13.26
CA ARG A 15 10.13 -8.22 13.95
C ARG A 15 10.02 -8.11 15.47
N GLY A 16 10.42 -6.96 16.04
CA GLY A 16 10.24 -6.65 17.45
C GLY A 16 8.82 -6.24 17.85
N GLY A 17 7.85 -6.26 16.92
CA GLY A 17 6.46 -5.86 17.17
C GLY A 17 6.19 -4.37 16.99
N THR A 18 7.14 -3.60 16.44
CA THR A 18 6.95 -2.17 16.14
C THR A 18 6.45 -1.98 14.72
N SER A 19 5.24 -1.45 14.54
CA SER A 19 4.75 -1.10 13.19
C SER A 19 5.50 0.11 12.62
N VAL A 20 5.95 0.01 11.36
CA VAL A 20 6.63 1.09 10.63
C VAL A 20 5.77 1.52 9.46
N LEU A 21 5.51 2.82 9.36
CA LEU A 21 4.84 3.47 8.22
C LEU A 21 5.75 4.57 7.70
N CYS A 22 6.06 4.55 6.40
CA CYS A 22 6.88 5.56 5.76
C CYS A 22 6.37 5.90 4.36
N THR A 23 6.75 7.07 3.87
CA THR A 23 6.53 7.51 2.49
C THR A 23 7.85 7.52 1.74
N ILE A 24 7.85 7.01 0.51
CA ILE A 24 9.07 6.90 -0.31
C ILE A 24 8.78 7.55 -1.65
N HIS A 25 9.58 8.57 -1.98
CA HIS A 25 9.35 9.35 -3.20
C HIS A 25 9.71 8.56 -4.46
N GLN A 26 10.77 7.75 -4.43
CA GLN A 26 11.21 6.91 -5.55
C GLN A 26 11.98 5.68 -5.03
N PRO A 27 11.31 4.55 -4.77
CA PRO A 27 12.00 3.34 -4.32
C PRO A 27 12.76 2.69 -5.48
N SER A 28 13.93 2.12 -5.19
CA SER A 28 14.55 1.18 -6.11
C SER A 28 13.70 -0.10 -6.21
N ASN A 29 13.89 -0.88 -7.28
CA ASN A 29 13.12 -2.11 -7.46
C ASN A 29 13.32 -3.10 -6.29
N GLU A 30 14.55 -3.22 -5.79
CA GLU A 30 14.87 -4.08 -4.66
C GLU A 30 14.16 -3.59 -3.38
N LEU A 31 14.23 -2.29 -3.10
CA LEU A 31 13.60 -1.69 -1.93
C LEU A 31 12.07 -1.82 -1.96
N PHE A 32 11.46 -1.67 -3.13
CA PHE A 32 10.02 -1.87 -3.31
C PHE A 32 9.56 -3.28 -2.89
N HIS A 33 10.35 -4.30 -3.19
CA HIS A 33 10.05 -5.69 -2.83
C HIS A 33 10.40 -6.05 -1.38
N MET A 34 11.06 -5.15 -0.64
CA MET A 34 11.37 -5.35 0.78
C MET A 34 10.20 -5.00 1.71
N PHE A 35 9.17 -4.31 1.23
CA PHE A 35 8.00 -3.98 2.05
C PHE A 35 6.96 -5.11 2.05
N ASP A 36 6.35 -5.35 3.21
CA ASP A 36 5.27 -6.32 3.36
C ASP A 36 4.00 -5.86 2.63
N SER A 37 3.75 -4.54 2.68
CA SER A 37 2.61 -3.89 2.01
C SER A 37 3.03 -2.54 1.46
N VAL A 38 2.46 -2.18 0.31
CA VAL A 38 2.65 -0.91 -0.40
C VAL A 38 1.28 -0.27 -0.63
N MET A 39 1.21 1.04 -0.41
CA MET A 39 0.03 1.83 -0.70
C MET A 39 0.36 2.81 -1.83
N LEU A 40 -0.31 2.67 -2.96
CA LEU A 40 -0.16 3.55 -4.10
C LEU A 40 -1.28 4.58 -4.10
N LEU A 41 -0.91 5.86 -4.15
CA LEU A 41 -1.83 6.99 -4.10
C LEU A 41 -1.77 7.79 -5.40
N ALA A 42 -2.94 8.23 -5.87
CA ALA A 42 -3.08 9.18 -6.96
C ALA A 42 -4.12 10.25 -6.58
N ASN A 43 -3.74 11.53 -6.63
CA ASN A 43 -4.64 12.65 -6.35
C ASN A 43 -5.42 12.49 -5.01
N GLY A 44 -4.75 12.00 -3.96
CA GLY A 44 -5.35 11.77 -2.64
C GLY A 44 -6.25 10.52 -2.54
N ARG A 45 -6.36 9.73 -3.60
CA ARG A 45 -7.16 8.50 -3.66
C ARG A 45 -6.25 7.27 -3.70
N VAL A 46 -6.71 6.16 -3.13
CA VAL A 46 -5.97 4.89 -3.13
C VAL A 46 -6.18 4.19 -4.48
N GLY A 47 -5.09 3.98 -5.21
CA GLY A 47 -5.08 3.19 -6.44
C GLY A 47 -4.78 1.72 -6.21
N TYR A 48 -4.06 1.41 -5.12
CA TYR A 48 -3.77 0.04 -4.69
C TYR A 48 -3.27 0.02 -3.24
N LEU A 49 -3.62 -1.00 -2.48
CA LEU A 49 -3.02 -1.33 -1.20
C LEU A 49 -2.80 -2.85 -1.14
N GLY A 50 -1.62 -3.30 -0.77
CA GLY A 50 -1.33 -4.74 -0.65
C GLY A 50 0.13 -5.06 -0.90
N SER A 51 0.46 -6.33 -1.18
CA SER A 51 1.85 -6.72 -1.39
C SER A 51 2.42 -6.18 -2.71
N PRO A 52 3.74 -5.90 -2.79
CA PRO A 52 4.41 -5.49 -4.03
C PRO A 52 4.11 -6.41 -5.22
N ARG A 53 4.10 -7.73 -4.98
CA ARG A 53 3.79 -8.74 -6.01
C ARG A 53 2.32 -8.71 -6.43
N GLY A 54 1.42 -8.47 -5.47
CA GLY A 54 0.00 -8.34 -5.73
C GLY A 54 -0.32 -7.09 -6.57
N ALA A 55 0.46 -6.02 -6.43
CA ALA A 55 0.32 -4.80 -7.21
C ALA A 55 0.51 -5.08 -8.70
N THR A 56 1.57 -5.80 -9.07
CA THR A 56 1.83 -6.17 -10.47
C THR A 56 0.66 -6.95 -11.06
N GLY A 57 0.18 -7.99 -10.37
CA GLY A 57 -0.94 -8.79 -10.85
C GLY A 57 -2.26 -8.01 -10.93
N TYR A 58 -2.49 -7.04 -10.04
CA TYR A 58 -3.65 -6.15 -10.10
C TYR A 58 -3.60 -5.25 -11.35
N PHE A 59 -2.47 -4.61 -11.61
CA PHE A 59 -2.29 -3.74 -12.77
C PHE A 59 -2.35 -4.54 -14.09
N GLU A 60 -1.82 -5.75 -14.13
CA GLU A 60 -1.94 -6.65 -15.29
C GLU A 60 -3.40 -6.99 -15.61
N ARG A 61 -4.25 -7.25 -14.60
CA ARG A 61 -5.69 -7.47 -14.78
C ARG A 61 -6.42 -6.24 -15.32
N LEU A 62 -5.91 -5.02 -15.05
CA LEU A 62 -6.41 -3.79 -15.65
C LEU A 62 -5.92 -3.57 -17.09
N GLY A 63 -5.08 -4.46 -17.62
CA GLY A 63 -4.45 -4.34 -18.93
C GLY A 63 -3.21 -3.43 -18.93
N LEU A 64 -2.65 -3.14 -17.76
CA LEU A 64 -1.43 -2.37 -17.56
C LEU A 64 -0.27 -3.34 -17.32
N VAL A 65 0.48 -3.64 -18.38
CA VAL A 65 1.64 -4.54 -18.31
C VAL A 65 2.92 -3.72 -18.18
N CYS A 66 3.79 -4.13 -17.25
CA CYS A 66 5.08 -3.49 -17.04
C CYS A 66 5.98 -3.70 -18.27
N PRO A 67 6.54 -2.64 -18.88
CA PRO A 67 7.51 -2.78 -19.95
C PRO A 67 8.82 -3.35 -19.38
N GLY A 68 9.48 -4.25 -20.12
CA GLY A 68 10.73 -4.89 -19.68
C GLY A 68 11.92 -3.93 -19.50
N SER A 69 11.80 -2.68 -19.94
CA SER A 69 12.81 -1.63 -19.81
C SER A 69 12.69 -0.79 -18.52
N SER A 70 11.60 -0.94 -17.75
CA SER A 70 11.34 -0.13 -16.56
C SER A 70 11.20 -1.00 -15.33
N THR A 71 11.51 -0.44 -14.17
CA THR A 71 11.29 -1.15 -12.91
C THR A 71 9.79 -1.21 -12.58
N THR A 72 9.37 -2.24 -11.85
CA THR A 72 7.96 -2.39 -11.44
C THR A 72 7.46 -1.18 -10.67
N ALA A 73 8.26 -0.68 -9.72
CA ALA A 73 7.90 0.48 -8.91
C ALA A 73 7.72 1.74 -9.76
N GLU A 74 8.64 2.00 -10.70
CA GLU A 74 8.55 3.13 -11.62
C GLU A 74 7.32 3.02 -12.52
N PHE A 75 7.04 1.84 -13.07
CA PHE A 75 5.87 1.60 -13.91
C PHE A 75 4.56 1.86 -13.16
N LEU A 76 4.44 1.36 -11.92
CA LEU A 76 3.25 1.55 -11.09
C LEU A 76 3.03 3.02 -10.73
N LEU A 77 4.10 3.72 -10.32
CA LEU A 77 4.05 5.16 -10.02
C LEU A 77 3.70 5.97 -11.27
N LYS A 78 4.29 5.63 -12.42
CA LYS A 78 4.02 6.31 -13.69
C LYS A 78 2.58 6.09 -14.15
N SER A 79 2.03 4.90 -13.98
CA SER A 79 0.64 4.56 -14.29
C SER A 79 -0.37 5.37 -13.46
N LEU A 80 0.02 5.79 -12.26
CA LEU A 80 -0.79 6.62 -11.36
C LEU A 80 -0.49 8.11 -11.45
N SER A 81 0.61 8.47 -12.12
CA SER A 81 0.94 9.86 -12.40
C SER A 81 0.07 10.40 -13.54
N ASN A 82 -0.30 11.67 -13.48
CA ASN A 82 -1.06 12.32 -14.56
C ASN A 82 -0.21 12.59 -15.83
N ARG A 83 1.03 12.09 -15.86
CA ARG A 83 2.01 12.34 -16.92
C ARG A 83 1.83 11.32 -18.04
N ARG A 84 1.23 11.77 -19.14
CA ARG A 84 0.98 10.99 -20.36
C ARG A 84 2.28 10.68 -21.11
N GLU A 85 3.08 9.77 -20.62
CA GLU A 85 4.31 9.32 -21.30
C GLU A 85 4.38 7.80 -21.40
N CYS A 86 3.31 7.15 -21.86
CA CYS A 86 3.37 5.75 -22.28
C CYS A 86 2.94 5.67 -23.74
N ARG A 87 3.92 5.75 -24.65
CA ARG A 87 3.72 5.60 -26.10
C ARG A 87 3.49 4.12 -26.39
N GLY A 88 2.23 3.68 -26.51
CA GLY A 88 1.88 2.37 -27.07
C GLY A 88 1.20 1.34 -26.15
N THR A 89 1.04 1.61 -24.85
CA THR A 89 0.24 0.75 -23.95
C THR A 89 -1.08 1.43 -23.59
N LYS A 90 -2.14 0.64 -23.32
CA LYS A 90 -3.45 1.17 -22.88
C LYS A 90 -3.23 2.08 -21.66
N SER A 91 -3.45 3.39 -21.80
CA SER A 91 -3.33 4.34 -20.69
C SER A 91 -4.69 4.48 -20.03
N LEU A 92 -4.84 3.94 -18.82
CA LEU A 92 -5.98 4.30 -17.96
C LEU A 92 -5.69 5.63 -17.26
N LYS A 93 -6.74 6.41 -17.03
CA LYS A 93 -6.64 7.59 -16.17
C LYS A 93 -6.43 7.15 -14.72
N PRO A 94 -5.62 7.85 -13.92
CA PRO A 94 -5.41 7.51 -12.51
C PRO A 94 -6.72 7.49 -11.73
N GLU A 95 -7.68 8.37 -12.05
CA GLU A 95 -8.99 8.37 -11.42
C GLU A 95 -9.74 7.05 -11.65
N ALA A 96 -9.68 6.52 -12.88
CA ALA A 96 -10.32 5.26 -13.23
C ALA A 96 -9.67 4.07 -12.52
N ILE A 97 -8.36 4.09 -12.30
CA ILE A 97 -7.66 3.04 -11.53
C ILE A 97 -8.14 3.05 -10.08
N CYS A 98 -8.25 4.23 -9.47
CA CYS A 98 -8.78 4.39 -8.11
C CYS A 98 -10.25 3.95 -8.01
N ASP A 99 -11.10 4.32 -8.98
CA ASP A 99 -12.51 3.91 -9.02
C ASP A 99 -12.65 2.39 -9.10
N ARG A 100 -11.84 1.74 -9.96
CA ARG A 100 -11.79 0.27 -10.09
C ARG A 100 -11.27 -0.40 -8.83
N TYR A 101 -10.32 0.24 -8.13
CA TYR A 101 -9.77 -0.29 -6.90
C TYR A 101 -10.83 -0.35 -5.79
N LEU A 102 -11.63 0.70 -5.63
CA LEU A 102 -12.73 0.76 -4.66
C LEU A 102 -13.80 -0.32 -4.90
N GLN A 103 -13.97 -0.75 -6.15
CA GLN A 103 -14.91 -1.81 -6.52
C GLN A 103 -14.29 -3.22 -6.46
N SER A 104 -12.98 -3.32 -6.22
CA SER A 104 -12.29 -4.60 -6.21
C SER A 104 -12.54 -5.36 -4.91
N GLU A 105 -12.57 -6.70 -4.99
CA GLU A 105 -12.64 -7.57 -3.81
C GLU A 105 -11.47 -7.32 -2.85
N GLN A 106 -10.30 -6.92 -3.37
CA GLN A 106 -9.12 -6.62 -2.56
C GLN A 106 -9.37 -5.47 -1.58
N PHE A 107 -10.07 -4.42 -2.03
CA PHE A 107 -10.44 -3.30 -1.17
C PHE A 107 -11.45 -3.72 -0.10
N GLN A 108 -12.48 -4.49 -0.48
CA GLN A 108 -13.51 -4.97 0.45
C GLN A 108 -12.93 -5.85 1.57
N GLN A 109 -12.01 -6.75 1.23
CA GLN A 109 -11.32 -7.60 2.21
C GLN A 109 -10.53 -6.76 3.22
N GLN A 110 -9.84 -5.72 2.75
CA GLN A 110 -9.08 -4.82 3.62
C GLN A 110 -9.98 -3.98 4.51
N GLU A 111 -11.06 -3.45 3.95
CA GLU A 111 -12.05 -2.66 4.69
C GLU A 111 -12.68 -3.50 5.82
N LEU A 112 -12.98 -4.77 5.56
CA LEU A 112 -13.49 -5.69 6.58
C LEU A 112 -12.50 -5.90 7.72
N VAL A 113 -11.22 -6.16 7.40
CA VAL A 113 -10.16 -6.33 8.40
C VAL A 113 -10.00 -5.04 9.22
N ILE A 114 -9.87 -3.90 8.56
CA ILE A 114 -9.72 -2.58 9.21
C ILE A 114 -10.89 -2.30 10.14
N ASN A 115 -12.14 -2.50 9.67
CA ASN A 115 -13.33 -2.26 10.48
C ASN A 115 -13.40 -3.20 11.69
N SER A 116 -12.99 -4.46 11.51
CA SER A 116 -12.95 -5.44 12.62
C SER A 116 -11.91 -5.05 13.68
N GLU A 117 -10.72 -4.62 13.28
CA GLU A 117 -9.65 -4.16 14.16
C GLU A 117 -10.02 -2.86 14.90
N ILE A 118 -10.63 -1.90 14.19
CA ILE A 118 -11.16 -0.68 14.79
C ILE A 118 -12.19 -1.01 15.86
N PHE A 119 -13.12 -1.93 15.55
CA PHE A 119 -14.16 -2.36 16.49
C PHE A 119 -13.57 -3.03 17.74
N LEU A 120 -12.64 -3.98 17.57
CA LEU A 120 -11.98 -4.66 18.68
C LEU A 120 -11.16 -3.69 19.54
N SER A 121 -10.47 -2.73 18.91
CA SER A 121 -9.75 -1.68 19.61
C SER A 121 -10.69 -0.85 20.48
N GLN A 122 -11.82 -0.39 19.94
CA GLN A 122 -12.81 0.37 20.71
C GLN A 122 -13.40 -0.44 21.89
N TYR A 123 -13.67 -1.73 21.69
CA TYR A 123 -14.13 -2.62 22.77
C TYR A 123 -13.05 -2.89 23.84
N GLY A 124 -11.81 -3.13 23.42
CA GLY A 124 -10.66 -3.40 24.30
C GLY A 124 -10.24 -2.18 25.12
N TYR A 125 -10.36 -0.97 24.57
CA TYR A 125 -10.14 0.29 25.30
C TYR A 125 -11.23 0.51 26.36
N ARG A 126 -12.50 0.23 26.06
CA ARG A 126 -13.61 0.37 27.01
C ARG A 126 -13.41 -0.47 28.27
N LYS A 127 -12.99 -1.75 28.15
CA LYS A 127 -12.75 -2.60 29.33
C LYS A 127 -11.56 -2.14 30.20
N ARG A 128 -10.52 -1.56 29.60
CA ARG A 128 -9.38 -0.98 30.35
C ARG A 128 -9.77 0.28 31.12
N CYS A 129 -10.55 1.18 30.51
CA CYS A 129 -11.05 2.38 31.20
C CYS A 129 -12.05 2.05 32.32
N LEU A 130 -12.92 1.04 32.13
CA LEU A 130 -13.87 0.57 33.14
C LEU A 130 -13.20 -0.14 34.32
N LYS A 131 -12.06 -0.82 34.11
CA LYS A 131 -11.26 -1.39 35.22
C LYS A 131 -10.54 -0.32 36.04
N ARG A 132 -10.04 0.76 35.42
CA ARG A 132 -9.42 1.88 36.14
C ARG A 132 -10.39 2.65 37.05
N ARG A 133 -11.67 2.80 36.67
CA ARG A 133 -12.70 3.46 37.50
C ARG A 133 -13.21 2.64 38.70
N LYS A 134 -12.83 1.36 38.84
CA LYS A 134 -13.23 0.52 39.98
C LYS A 134 -12.10 0.35 41.02
N GLN A 135 -11.00 1.07 40.84
CA GLN A 135 -9.83 1.04 41.71
C GLN A 135 -9.55 2.39 42.39
N ASP A 136 -10.43 3.38 42.19
CA ASP A 136 -10.49 4.65 42.91
C ASP A 136 -11.77 4.71 43.75
#